data_AF-A0A6J7TFM1-F1
#
_entry.id   AF-A0A6J7TFM1-F1
#
_cell.length_a   1.000
_cell.length_b   1.000
_cell.length_c   1.000
_cell.angle_alpha   90.00
_cell.angle_beta   90.00
_cell.angle_gamma   90.00
#
_symmetry.space_group_name_H-M   'P 1'
#
loop_
_entity.id
_entity.type
_entity.pdbx_description
1 polymer ?
#
loop_
_entity_poly.entity_id
_entity_poly.type
_entity_poly.pdbx_seq_one_letter_code
_entity_poly.pdbx_strand_id
1 'polypeptide(L)'
;MIICIQGGAEFSEKCREMDAYFLSLIPDLEITIFPGASEHERSAALTSDNAIGYFASLGRKARRITDLTDAQALVLPGGSPRLLLESLVPHRDLLAGLPAIWGASAGAMVLGASTYLPDRGEQVAGLGFIPGRVQPHASSQHLAARTPGVWALAEHEGIVASLAEMNGESELPQLLRQFRKA
;
A
#
# COMPACT_ATOMS: atom_id res chain seq x y z
N MET A 1 7.81 -10.02 -6.20
CA MET A 1 6.89 -9.38 -5.25
C MET A 1 5.66 -8.86 -6.00
N ILE A 2 4.46 -9.10 -5.48
CA ILE A 2 3.21 -8.44 -5.91
C ILE A 2 3.02 -7.17 -5.07
N ILE A 3 2.70 -6.05 -5.72
CA ILE A 3 2.47 -4.77 -5.06
C ILE A 3 1.06 -4.29 -5.36
N CYS A 4 0.35 -3.85 -4.31
CA CYS A 4 -0.87 -3.08 -4.41
C CYS A 4 -0.65 -1.69 -3.79
N ILE A 5 -0.93 -0.63 -4.55
CA ILE A 5 -0.99 0.74 -4.06
C ILE A 5 -2.40 1.30 -4.20
N GLN A 6 -2.95 1.83 -3.11
CA GLN A 6 -4.30 2.39 -3.05
C GLN A 6 -4.28 3.86 -2.63
N GLY A 7 -5.14 4.68 -3.27
CA GLY A 7 -5.28 6.11 -2.98
C GLY A 7 -5.96 6.48 -1.65
N GLY A 8 -6.41 5.50 -0.84
CA GLY A 8 -7.05 5.71 0.46
C GLY A 8 -8.53 5.32 0.51
N ALA A 9 -9.15 5.45 1.68
CA ALA A 9 -10.49 4.94 2.02
C ALA A 9 -10.58 3.40 1.94
N GLU A 10 -9.52 2.76 2.40
CA GLU A 10 -9.34 1.31 2.46
C GLU A 10 -10.36 0.57 3.33
N PHE A 11 -10.38 -0.75 3.13
CA PHE A 11 -11.22 -1.69 3.87
C PHE A 11 -12.71 -1.38 3.74
N SER A 12 -13.09 -0.87 2.57
CA SER A 12 -14.45 -0.50 2.22
C SER A 12 -14.94 -1.31 1.02
N GLU A 13 -16.26 -1.44 0.86
CA GLU A 13 -16.87 -2.21 -0.23
C GLU A 13 -16.41 -1.73 -1.61
N LYS A 14 -16.10 -0.44 -1.76
CA LYS A 14 -15.61 0.13 -3.03
C LYS A 14 -14.21 -0.35 -3.41
N CYS A 15 -13.43 -0.87 -2.45
CA CYS A 15 -12.11 -1.44 -2.69
C CYS A 15 -12.16 -2.96 -2.94
N ARG A 16 -13.32 -3.59 -2.74
CA ARG A 16 -13.50 -5.05 -2.75
C ARG A 16 -12.94 -5.72 -4.01
N GLU A 17 -13.19 -5.15 -5.18
CA GLU A 17 -12.72 -5.74 -6.44
C GLU A 17 -11.20 -5.76 -6.54
N MET A 18 -10.55 -4.63 -6.21
CA MET A 18 -9.10 -4.50 -6.21
C MET A 18 -8.46 -5.44 -5.19
N ASP A 19 -9.01 -5.48 -3.98
CA ASP A 19 -8.46 -6.31 -2.90
C ASP A 19 -8.68 -7.79 -3.20
N ALA A 20 -9.85 -8.19 -3.72
CA ALA A 20 -10.09 -9.56 -4.15
C ALA A 20 -9.13 -9.98 -5.27
N TYR A 21 -8.83 -9.08 -6.21
CA TYR A 21 -7.85 -9.34 -7.26
C TYR A 21 -6.44 -9.55 -6.66
N PHE A 22 -5.98 -8.64 -5.80
CA PHE A 22 -4.69 -8.82 -5.09
C PHE A 22 -4.64 -10.16 -4.36
N LEU A 23 -5.67 -10.50 -3.59
CA LEU A 23 -5.76 -11.74 -2.83
C LEU A 23 -5.72 -12.99 -3.72
N SER A 24 -6.31 -12.93 -4.92
CA SER A 24 -6.29 -14.03 -5.88
C SER A 24 -4.87 -14.35 -6.41
N LEU A 25 -3.96 -13.37 -6.36
CA LEU A 25 -2.56 -13.54 -6.77
C LEU A 25 -1.69 -14.16 -5.66
N ILE A 26 -2.20 -14.21 -4.43
CA ILE A 26 -1.48 -14.70 -3.25
C ILE A 26 -2.32 -15.69 -2.43
N PRO A 27 -2.87 -16.77 -3.04
CA PRO A 27 -3.86 -17.63 -2.37
C PRO A 27 -3.32 -18.28 -1.08
N ASP A 28 -2.03 -18.59 -1.03
CA ASP A 28 -1.41 -19.38 0.04
C ASP A 28 -0.77 -18.54 1.16
N LEU A 29 -0.79 -17.20 1.05
CA LEU A 29 -0.15 -16.33 2.03
C LEU A 29 -1.12 -15.90 3.13
N GLU A 30 -0.63 -15.87 4.38
CA GLU A 30 -1.32 -15.19 5.47
C GLU A 30 -1.22 -13.66 5.30
N ILE A 31 -2.31 -12.95 5.57
CA ILE A 31 -2.32 -11.49 5.56
C ILE A 31 -1.81 -10.97 6.91
N THR A 32 -0.71 -10.24 6.88
CA THR A 32 -0.11 -9.64 8.08
C THR A 32 -0.24 -8.12 8.03
N ILE A 33 -0.87 -7.52 9.04
CA ILE A 33 -1.18 -6.09 9.09
C ILE A 33 -0.20 -5.39 10.02
N PHE A 34 0.55 -4.41 9.49
CA PHE A 34 1.44 -3.57 10.29
C PHE A 34 0.88 -2.14 10.36
N PRO A 35 0.25 -1.75 11.48
CA PRO A 35 -0.41 -0.44 11.62
C PRO A 35 0.57 0.68 12.04
N GLY A 36 1.85 0.62 11.63
CA GLY A 36 2.91 1.53 12.06
C GLY A 36 2.74 3.00 11.65
N ALA A 37 1.73 3.30 10.83
CA ALA A 37 1.33 4.67 10.50
C ALA A 37 0.51 5.33 11.62
N SER A 38 0.01 4.58 12.60
CA SER A 38 -0.83 5.10 13.68
C SER A 38 -0.01 5.75 14.80
N GLU A 39 -0.39 6.95 15.24
CA GLU A 39 0.33 7.68 16.32
C GLU A 39 0.18 7.06 17.71
N HIS A 40 -0.92 6.33 17.94
CA HIS A 40 -1.27 5.79 19.25
C HIS A 40 -1.72 4.34 19.12
N GLU A 41 -1.43 3.53 20.15
CA GLU A 41 -1.78 2.11 20.19
C GLU A 41 -3.29 1.86 20.00
N ARG A 42 -4.14 2.72 20.56
CA ARG A 42 -5.59 2.63 20.36
C ARG A 42 -5.99 2.76 18.88
N SER A 43 -5.37 3.69 18.15
CA SER A 43 -5.63 3.86 16.71
C SER A 43 -5.05 2.68 15.93
N ALA A 44 -3.88 2.20 16.31
CA ALA A 44 -3.25 1.02 15.69
C ALA A 44 -4.13 -0.23 15.83
N ALA A 45 -4.72 -0.44 17.01
CA ALA A 45 -5.64 -1.54 17.28
C ALA A 45 -6.91 -1.43 16.43
N LEU A 46 -7.59 -0.27 16.44
CA LEU A 46 -8.81 -0.05 15.64
C LEU A 46 -8.56 -0.24 14.14
N THR A 47 -7.48 0.31 13.61
CA THR A 47 -7.11 0.13 12.20
C THR A 47 -6.86 -1.33 11.86
N SER A 48 -6.21 -2.07 12.75
CA SER A 48 -5.96 -3.50 12.57
C SER A 48 -7.24 -4.32 12.63
N ASP A 49 -8.12 -4.04 13.60
CA ASP A 49 -9.40 -4.75 13.76
C ASP A 49 -10.29 -4.55 12.52
N ASN A 50 -10.33 -3.33 11.98
CA ASN A 50 -11.04 -3.02 10.74
C ASN A 50 -10.47 -3.82 9.56
N ALA A 51 -9.14 -3.85 9.40
CA ALA A 51 -8.48 -4.62 8.35
C ALA A 51 -8.74 -6.13 8.50
N ILE A 52 -8.65 -6.68 9.72
CA ILE A 52 -8.91 -8.09 10.00
C ILE A 52 -10.35 -8.45 9.66
N GLY A 53 -11.32 -7.66 10.11
CA GLY A 53 -12.75 -7.87 9.79
C GLY A 53 -13.02 -7.79 8.28
N TYR A 54 -12.39 -6.84 7.60
CA TYR A 54 -12.52 -6.68 6.15
C TYR A 54 -11.97 -7.88 5.38
N PHE A 55 -10.72 -8.29 5.64
CA PHE A 55 -10.14 -9.45 4.95
C PHE A 55 -10.88 -10.75 5.28
N ALA A 56 -11.41 -10.90 6.50
CA ALA A 56 -12.28 -12.01 6.85
C ALA A 56 -13.56 -12.03 5.98
N SER A 57 -14.16 -10.87 5.68
CA SER A 57 -15.30 -10.76 4.76
C SER A 57 -14.97 -11.10 3.29
N LEU A 58 -13.69 -11.14 2.95
CA LEU A 58 -13.15 -11.61 1.67
C LEU A 58 -12.72 -13.09 1.72
N GLY A 59 -13.00 -13.79 2.82
CA GLY A 59 -12.64 -15.20 3.01
C GLY A 59 -11.17 -15.42 3.37
N ARG A 60 -10.46 -14.39 3.82
CA ARG A 60 -9.03 -14.47 4.14
C ARG A 60 -8.77 -14.26 5.63
N LYS A 61 -7.86 -15.06 6.18
CA LYS A 61 -7.34 -14.84 7.53
C LYS A 61 -6.31 -13.72 7.51
N ALA A 62 -6.42 -12.83 8.47
CA ALA A 62 -5.47 -11.76 8.69
C ALA A 62 -5.16 -11.65 10.17
N ARG A 63 -3.95 -11.22 10.50
CA ARG A 63 -3.54 -10.90 11.87
C ARG A 63 -2.72 -9.62 11.91
N ARG A 64 -2.82 -8.90 13.02
CA ARG A 64 -1.94 -7.79 13.34
C ARG A 64 -0.55 -8.31 13.69
N ILE A 65 0.48 -7.61 13.23
CA ILE A 65 1.87 -7.83 13.61
C ILE A 65 2.47 -6.54 14.18
N THR A 66 3.47 -6.71 15.06
CA THR A 66 4.32 -5.62 15.57
C THR A 66 5.78 -5.82 15.23
N ASP A 67 6.21 -7.06 15.03
CA ASP A 67 7.52 -7.42 14.49
C ASP A 67 7.39 -7.66 12.99
N LEU A 68 8.19 -6.97 12.18
CA LEU A 68 8.15 -7.10 10.71
C LEU A 68 8.73 -8.44 10.22
N THR A 69 9.49 -9.16 11.06
CA THR A 69 10.00 -10.49 10.71
C THR A 69 8.90 -11.55 10.57
N ASP A 70 7.72 -11.28 11.14
CA ASP A 70 6.52 -12.12 11.02
C ASP A 70 5.78 -11.94 9.68
N ALA A 71 6.18 -10.96 8.86
CA ALA A 71 5.43 -10.57 7.68
C ALA A 71 5.43 -11.66 6.59
N GLN A 72 4.27 -11.87 5.96
CA GLN A 72 4.10 -12.72 4.78
C GLN A 72 3.57 -11.91 3.59
N ALA A 73 2.26 -11.69 3.54
CA ALA A 73 1.66 -10.65 2.70
C ALA A 73 1.39 -9.42 3.56
N LEU A 74 2.26 -8.41 3.45
CA LEU A 74 2.25 -7.25 4.34
C LEU A 74 1.23 -6.22 3.90
N VAL A 75 0.32 -5.85 4.80
CA VAL A 75 -0.66 -4.78 4.63
C VAL A 75 -0.21 -3.57 5.45
N LEU A 76 -0.10 -2.42 4.78
CA LEU A 76 0.28 -1.12 5.33
C LEU A 76 -0.92 -0.15 5.22
N PRO A 77 -1.74 -0.01 6.27
CA PRO A 77 -2.87 0.92 6.28
C PRO A 77 -2.44 2.40 6.26
N GLY A 78 -3.41 3.29 6.07
CA GLY A 78 -3.24 4.74 6.16
C GLY A 78 -2.88 5.24 7.56
N GLY A 79 -2.47 6.51 7.64
CA GLY A 79 -2.04 7.18 8.86
C GLY A 79 -0.94 8.19 8.56
N SER A 80 0.07 8.28 9.42
CA SER A 80 1.26 9.11 9.22
C SER A 80 2.30 8.41 8.33
N PRO A 81 2.61 8.92 7.12
CA PRO A 81 3.68 8.39 6.30
C PRO A 81 5.05 8.55 6.96
N ARG A 82 5.23 9.57 7.82
CA ARG A 82 6.46 9.77 8.59
C ARG A 82 6.71 8.63 9.57
N LEU A 83 5.74 8.35 10.45
CA LEU A 83 5.88 7.28 11.45
C LEU A 83 6.07 5.92 10.78
N LEU A 84 5.33 5.69 9.70
CA LEU A 84 5.44 4.45 8.95
C LEU A 84 6.82 4.31 8.32
N LEU A 85 7.31 5.35 7.64
CA LEU A 85 8.62 5.33 7.01
C LEU A 85 9.75 5.13 8.03
N GLU A 86 9.72 5.86 9.15
CA GLU A 86 10.67 5.73 10.27
C GLU A 86 10.72 4.28 10.79
N SER A 87 9.57 3.60 10.85
CA SER A 87 9.46 2.21 11.28
C SER A 87 9.92 1.19 10.24
N LEU A 88 9.74 1.46 8.95
CA LEU A 88 10.02 0.49 7.88
C LEU A 88 11.44 0.59 7.32
N VAL A 89 12.08 1.77 7.33
CA VAL A 89 13.42 1.98 6.76
C VAL A 89 14.47 1.01 7.32
N PRO A 90 14.55 0.74 8.64
CA PRO A 90 15.51 -0.22 9.18
C PRO A 90 15.32 -1.65 8.66
N HIS A 91 14.14 -1.98 8.14
CA HIS A 91 13.75 -3.31 7.68
C HIS A 91 13.64 -3.41 6.15
N ARG A 92 14.13 -2.41 5.40
CA ARG A 92 13.97 -2.35 3.95
C ARG A 92 14.40 -3.63 3.23
N ASP A 93 15.52 -4.22 3.61
CA ASP A 93 16.04 -5.44 2.96
C ASP A 93 15.16 -6.66 3.24
N LEU A 94 14.59 -6.74 4.45
CA LEU A 94 13.59 -7.76 4.77
C LEU A 94 12.33 -7.58 3.94
N LEU A 95 11.85 -6.34 3.83
CA LEU A 95 10.66 -6.00 3.04
C LEU A 95 10.88 -6.32 1.56
N ALA A 96 12.08 -6.09 1.02
CA ALA A 96 12.42 -6.41 -0.37
C ALA A 96 12.31 -7.92 -0.69
N GLY A 97 12.48 -8.78 0.33
CA GLY A 97 12.32 -10.23 0.22
C GLY A 97 10.87 -10.72 0.31
N LEU A 98 9.90 -9.86 0.65
CA LEU A 98 8.52 -10.29 0.81
C LEU A 98 7.87 -10.67 -0.54
N PRO A 99 7.02 -11.70 -0.56
CA PRO A 99 6.29 -12.10 -1.75
C PRO A 99 5.23 -11.07 -2.15
N ALA A 100 4.64 -10.33 -1.20
CA ALA A 100 3.62 -9.33 -1.49
C ALA A 100 3.53 -8.20 -0.46
N ILE A 101 3.28 -6.98 -0.95
CA ILE A 101 3.01 -5.79 -0.12
C ILE A 101 1.79 -5.06 -0.67
N TRP A 102 0.89 -4.68 0.21
CA TRP A 102 -0.29 -3.86 -0.07
C TRP A 102 -0.20 -2.60 0.79
N GLY A 103 -0.41 -1.43 0.20
CA GLY A 103 -0.34 -0.15 0.92
C GLY A 103 -1.45 0.81 0.51
N ALA A 104 -2.08 1.44 1.48
CA ALA A 104 -3.09 2.47 1.26
C ALA A 104 -2.66 3.81 1.87
N SER A 105 -2.94 4.91 1.15
CA SER A 105 -2.60 6.26 1.60
C SER A 105 -1.12 6.36 2.02
N ALA A 106 -0.81 6.60 3.31
CA ALA A 106 0.54 6.56 3.85
C ALA A 106 1.31 5.28 3.48
N GLY A 107 0.67 4.11 3.57
CA GLY A 107 1.26 2.84 3.16
C GLY A 107 1.63 2.78 1.68
N ALA A 108 0.85 3.41 0.81
CA ALA A 108 1.18 3.51 -0.61
C ALA A 108 2.34 4.48 -0.85
N MET A 109 2.34 5.62 -0.15
CA MET A 109 3.36 6.66 -0.26
C MET A 109 4.76 6.11 0.01
N VAL A 110 4.94 5.42 1.15
CA VAL A 110 6.26 4.95 1.59
C VAL A 110 6.90 3.94 0.65
N LEU A 111 6.13 3.24 -0.20
CA LEU A 111 6.67 2.28 -1.18
C LEU A 111 7.39 2.97 -2.35
N GLY A 112 7.09 4.25 -2.60
CA GLY A 112 7.72 5.07 -3.63
C GLY A 112 9.23 5.23 -3.47
N ALA A 113 9.92 5.55 -4.56
CA ALA A 113 11.29 6.07 -4.55
C ALA A 113 11.39 7.36 -3.72
N SER A 114 10.31 8.14 -3.68
CA SER A 114 10.18 9.28 -2.79
C SER A 114 8.80 9.37 -2.16
N THR A 115 8.74 9.99 -0.99
CA THR A 115 7.54 10.21 -0.17
C THR A 115 7.43 11.69 0.18
N TYR A 116 6.22 12.23 0.12
CA TYR A 116 5.93 13.56 0.69
C TYR A 116 5.49 13.39 2.16
N LEU A 117 6.04 14.18 3.07
CA LEU A 117 5.66 14.19 4.49
C LEU A 117 4.78 15.42 4.74
N PRO A 118 3.44 15.27 4.81
CA PRO A 118 2.53 16.42 4.89
C PRO A 118 2.71 17.28 6.14
N ASP A 119 3.09 16.66 7.25
CA ASP A 119 3.34 17.31 8.53
C ASP A 119 4.60 18.18 8.53
N ARG A 120 5.51 17.95 7.59
CA ARG A 120 6.75 18.72 7.42
C ARG A 120 6.79 19.58 6.16
N GLY A 121 5.90 19.33 5.21
CA GLY A 121 5.90 20.04 3.93
C GLY A 121 7.09 19.68 3.03
N GLU A 122 7.72 18.52 3.23
CA GLU A 122 8.95 18.12 2.55
C GLU A 122 8.81 16.81 1.79
N GLN A 123 9.64 16.63 0.77
CA GLN A 123 9.79 15.36 0.05
C GLN A 123 11.10 14.69 0.48
N VAL A 124 11.01 13.42 0.87
CA VAL A 124 12.12 12.58 1.34
C VAL A 124 12.23 11.30 0.49
N ALA A 125 13.31 10.54 0.66
CA ALA A 125 13.44 9.21 0.10
C ALA A 125 12.38 8.27 0.72
N GLY A 126 11.72 7.46 -0.10
CA GLY A 126 10.87 6.37 0.38
C GLY A 126 11.63 5.04 0.42
N LEU A 127 10.91 3.93 0.46
CA LEU A 127 11.48 2.58 0.42
C LEU A 127 12.03 2.23 -0.98
N GLY A 128 11.54 2.90 -2.03
CA GLY A 128 12.05 2.73 -3.39
C GLY A 128 11.77 1.36 -3.99
N PHE A 129 10.60 0.80 -3.71
CA PHE A 129 10.10 -0.36 -4.44
C PHE A 129 9.44 0.05 -5.74
N ILE A 130 8.70 1.15 -5.76
CA ILE A 130 8.06 1.64 -6.99
C ILE A 130 8.73 2.94 -7.46
N PRO A 131 8.86 3.16 -8.77
CA PRO A 131 9.50 4.37 -9.28
C PRO A 131 8.64 5.60 -8.95
N GLY A 132 9.28 6.75 -8.74
CA GLY A 132 8.58 8.01 -8.48
C GLY A 132 7.95 8.11 -7.08
N ARG A 133 6.80 8.77 -6.99
CA ARG A 133 6.04 8.96 -5.73
C ARG A 133 4.57 8.65 -5.91
N VAL A 134 3.91 8.18 -4.85
CA VAL A 134 2.44 8.06 -4.82
C VAL A 134 1.84 9.33 -4.26
N GLN A 135 0.81 9.84 -4.94
CA GLN A 135 -0.04 10.91 -4.46
C GLN A 135 -1.44 10.32 -4.18
N PRO A 136 -1.70 9.85 -2.95
CA PRO A 136 -3.02 9.38 -2.57
C PRO A 136 -4.00 10.56 -2.41
N HIS A 137 -5.29 10.25 -2.26
CA HIS A 137 -6.39 11.20 -2.17
C HIS A 137 -6.33 12.26 -3.30
N ALA A 138 -5.93 11.83 -4.51
CA ALA A 138 -5.78 12.73 -5.63
C ALA A 138 -7.12 13.38 -6.01
N SER A 139 -7.12 14.71 -6.13
CA SER A 139 -8.26 15.46 -6.65
C SER A 139 -8.33 15.32 -8.17
N SER A 140 -9.45 15.73 -8.77
CA SER A 140 -9.60 15.77 -10.23
C SER A 140 -8.51 16.62 -10.90
N GLN A 141 -8.02 17.67 -10.23
CA GLN A 141 -6.93 18.50 -10.74
C GLN A 141 -5.60 17.72 -10.77
N HIS A 142 -5.29 16.98 -9.71
CA HIS A 142 -4.10 16.13 -9.67
C HIS A 142 -4.12 15.07 -10.77
N LEU A 143 -5.27 14.41 -10.96
CA LEU A 143 -5.44 13.40 -12.00
C LEU A 143 -5.31 13.99 -13.42
N ALA A 144 -5.83 15.20 -13.64
CA ALA A 144 -5.73 15.90 -14.93
C ALA A 144 -4.29 16.34 -15.26
N ALA A 145 -3.50 16.71 -14.24
CA ALA A 145 -2.14 17.23 -14.43
C ALA A 145 -1.16 16.20 -15.00
N ARG A 146 -1.38 14.89 -14.75
CA ARG A 146 -0.51 13.79 -15.21
C ARG A 146 0.98 14.03 -14.96
N THR A 147 1.31 14.49 -13.77
CA THR A 147 2.69 14.84 -13.40
C THR A 147 3.62 13.64 -13.60
N PRO A 148 4.68 13.74 -14.42
CA PRO A 148 5.63 12.65 -14.62
C PRO A 148 6.24 12.16 -13.30
N GLY A 149 6.35 10.84 -13.14
CA GLY A 149 6.87 10.23 -11.91
C GLY A 149 5.94 10.30 -10.71
N VAL A 150 4.65 10.64 -10.91
CA VAL A 150 3.64 10.65 -9.84
C VAL A 150 2.51 9.68 -10.15
N TRP A 151 2.31 8.72 -9.25
CA TRP A 151 1.14 7.84 -9.23
C TRP A 151 0.02 8.55 -8.46
N ALA A 152 -0.77 9.35 -9.18
CA ALA A 152 -1.94 10.00 -8.60
C ALA A 152 -3.12 9.02 -8.52
N LEU A 153 -3.61 8.76 -7.32
CA LEU A 153 -4.70 7.82 -7.04
C LEU A 153 -5.77 8.51 -6.21
N ALA A 154 -7.00 8.58 -6.70
CA ALA A 154 -8.12 9.03 -5.88
C ALA A 154 -8.51 7.96 -4.84
N GLU A 155 -9.36 8.33 -3.89
CA GLU A 155 -9.91 7.36 -2.94
C GLU A 155 -10.64 6.24 -3.66
N HIS A 156 -10.45 5.01 -3.16
CA HIS A 156 -10.93 3.75 -3.75
C HIS A 156 -10.32 3.39 -5.12
N GLU A 157 -9.32 4.15 -5.61
CA GLU A 157 -8.53 3.77 -6.77
C GLU A 157 -7.23 3.12 -6.35
N GLY A 158 -6.67 2.30 -7.24
CA GLY A 158 -5.39 1.70 -7.00
C GLY A 158 -4.83 0.94 -8.18
N ILE A 159 -3.64 0.40 -7.98
CA ILE A 159 -2.90 -0.40 -8.96
C ILE A 159 -2.42 -1.65 -8.26
N VAL A 160 -2.68 -2.80 -8.88
CA VAL A 160 -2.07 -4.08 -8.52
C VAL A 160 -1.17 -4.50 -9.66
N ALA A 161 0.08 -4.86 -9.38
CA ALA A 161 1.04 -5.35 -10.37
C ALA A 161 2.16 -6.14 -9.70
N SER A 162 3.00 -6.82 -10.47
CA SER A 162 4.31 -7.23 -9.99
C SER A 162 5.26 -6.03 -9.89
N LEU A 163 6.27 -6.15 -9.02
CA LEU A 163 7.34 -5.17 -8.88
C LEU A 163 8.05 -4.88 -10.21
N ALA A 164 8.33 -5.93 -11.00
CA ALA A 164 8.97 -5.79 -12.31
C ALA A 164 8.12 -4.95 -13.28
N GLU A 165 6.79 -5.15 -13.29
CA GLU A 165 5.89 -4.34 -14.11
C GLU A 165 5.83 -2.88 -13.64
N MET A 166 5.82 -2.63 -12.33
CA MET A 166 5.86 -1.26 -11.81
C MET A 166 7.16 -0.53 -12.20
N ASN A 167 8.26 -1.26 -12.33
CA ASN A 167 9.55 -0.74 -12.77
C ASN A 167 9.71 -0.63 -14.30
N GLY A 168 8.74 -1.12 -15.08
CA GLY A 168 8.84 -1.20 -16.55
C GLY A 168 9.84 -2.27 -17.03
N GLU A 169 10.18 -3.23 -16.19
CA GLU A 169 11.13 -4.33 -16.46
C GLU A 169 10.43 -5.56 -17.06
N SER A 170 9.09 -5.57 -17.10
CA SER A 170 8.32 -6.65 -17.73
C SER A 170 8.07 -6.38 -19.22
N GLU A 171 8.46 -7.31 -20.08
CA GLU A 171 8.19 -7.24 -21.53
C GLU A 171 6.70 -7.33 -21.85
N LEU A 172 5.89 -7.95 -20.97
CA LEU A 172 4.44 -8.08 -21.10
C LEU A 172 3.77 -7.78 -19.75
N PRO A 173 3.01 -6.68 -19.61
CA PRO A 173 2.26 -6.42 -18.40
C PRO A 173 1.05 -7.37 -18.31
N GLN A 174 1.21 -8.48 -17.61
CA GLN A 174 0.19 -9.52 -17.44
C GLN A 174 -0.65 -9.30 -16.17
N LEU A 175 -0.09 -8.67 -15.13
CA LEU A 175 -0.75 -8.45 -13.84
C LEU A 175 -1.04 -6.97 -13.57
N LEU A 176 -0.43 -6.04 -14.30
CA LEU A 176 -0.71 -4.62 -14.12
C LEU A 176 -2.18 -4.31 -14.40
N ARG A 177 -2.91 -4.02 -13.33
CA ARG A 177 -4.32 -3.67 -13.39
C ARG A 177 -4.58 -2.38 -12.60
N GLN A 178 -5.17 -1.40 -13.27
CA GLN A 178 -5.63 -0.17 -12.65
C GLN A 178 -7.12 -0.29 -12.32
N PHE A 179 -7.47 0.03 -11.08
CA PHE A 179 -8.83 0.09 -10.58
C PHE A 179 -9.20 1.56 -10.42
N ARG A 180 -10.31 1.96 -11.04
CA ARG A 180 -10.82 3.33 -11.00
C ARG A 180 -12.21 3.34 -10.39
N LYS A 181 -12.59 4.47 -9.83
CA LYS A 181 -13.95 4.67 -9.34
C LYS A 181 -14.93 4.59 -10.53
N ALA A 182 -15.88 3.66 -10.44
CA ALA A 182 -16.99 3.55 -11.40
C ALA A 182 -17.87 4.80 -11.42
#